data_AF-A0A350UJ12-F1
#
_entry.id   AF-A0A350UJ12-F1
#
_cell.length_a   1.000
_cell.length_b   1.000
_cell.length_c   1.000
_cell.angle_alpha   90.00
_cell.angle_beta   90.00
_cell.angle_gamma   90.00
#
_symmetry.space_group_name_H-M   'P 1'
#
loop_
_entity.id
_entity.type
_entity.pdbx_description
1 polymer ?
#
loop_
_entity_poly.entity_id
_entity_poly.type
_entity_poly.pdbx_seq_one_letter_code
_entity_poly.pdbx_strand_id
1 'polypeptide(L)'
;RMRVFFGPNDLHDYTVEADMMAPERRRQLGDGGIFAQRYGLVLFGNGQRVELQPWQPETKRTVTAKFSWQKDTWYRLKLRVENLPGGGVRARGKVWKRGEPEPEAWLVERTDPLGEREGSPGIFGDAQFGVYYDNLKVTANR
;
A
#
# COMPACT_ATOMS: atom_id res chain seq x y z
N ARG A 1 -8.50 -13.45 3.79
CA ARG A 1 -8.52 -12.06 3.30
C ARG A 1 -9.30 -11.11 4.21
N MET A 2 -8.67 -10.02 4.66
CA MET A 2 -9.25 -8.96 5.49
C MET A 2 -8.93 -7.57 4.94
N ARG A 3 -9.84 -6.60 5.15
CA ARG A 3 -9.63 -5.17 4.94
C ARG A 3 -10.14 -4.46 6.18
N VAL A 4 -9.28 -3.69 6.83
CA VAL A 4 -9.64 -2.94 8.04
C VAL A 4 -9.40 -1.47 7.74
N PHE A 5 -10.42 -0.65 7.94
CA PHE A 5 -10.37 0.79 7.69
C PHE A 5 -10.39 1.56 9.01
N PHE A 6 -9.78 2.73 9.01
CA PHE A 6 -9.69 3.62 10.16
C PHE A 6 -10.26 4.98 9.78
N GLY A 7 -10.96 5.63 10.72
CA GLY A 7 -11.52 6.95 10.51
C GLY A 7 -12.65 6.99 9.46
N PRO A 8 -13.14 8.19 9.15
CA PRO A 8 -14.23 8.39 8.20
C PRO A 8 -13.77 8.21 6.75
N ASN A 9 -14.72 8.17 5.81
CA ASN A 9 -14.48 7.91 4.39
C ASN A 9 -14.38 9.17 3.52
N ASP A 10 -14.55 10.35 4.11
CA ASP A 10 -14.45 11.67 3.48
C ASP A 10 -13.02 12.26 3.56
N LEU A 11 -12.06 11.50 4.08
CA LEU A 11 -10.66 11.90 4.12
C LEU A 11 -10.05 11.93 2.72
N HIS A 12 -9.22 12.93 2.46
CA HIS A 12 -8.55 13.13 1.17
C HIS A 12 -7.16 13.75 1.35
N ASP A 13 -6.33 13.69 0.31
CA ASP A 13 -5.02 14.34 0.25
C ASP A 13 -4.09 13.99 1.44
N TYR A 14 -3.87 12.69 1.64
CA TYR A 14 -3.06 12.20 2.77
C TYR A 14 -2.10 11.07 2.38
N THR A 15 -1.17 10.82 3.30
CA THR A 15 -0.18 9.75 3.24
C THR A 15 -0.43 8.75 4.37
N VAL A 16 -0.35 7.46 4.05
CA VAL A 16 -0.34 6.36 5.02
C VAL A 16 1.02 5.71 5.03
N GLU A 17 1.54 5.48 6.23
CA GLU A 17 2.79 4.77 6.46
C GLU A 17 2.57 3.67 7.49
N ALA A 18 3.15 2.50 7.29
CA ALA A 18 3.13 1.41 8.26
C ALA A 18 4.37 0.53 8.09
N ASP A 19 4.81 -0.10 9.16
CA ASP A 19 5.71 -1.23 9.08
C ASP A 19 4.88 -2.52 8.95
N MET A 20 5.35 -3.43 8.11
CA MET A 20 4.68 -4.69 7.83
C MET A 20 5.67 -5.84 7.81
N MET A 21 5.27 -6.99 8.33
CA MET A 21 6.03 -8.24 8.28
C MET A 21 5.08 -9.42 8.09
N ALA A 22 5.49 -10.41 7.29
CA ALA A 22 4.79 -11.68 7.19
C ALA A 22 5.78 -12.84 7.44
N PRO A 23 5.39 -13.86 8.23
CA PRO A 23 6.17 -15.07 8.38
C PRO A 23 5.98 -15.97 7.16
N GLU A 24 6.97 -16.80 6.86
CA GLU A 24 6.78 -17.90 5.90
C GLU A 24 6.57 -19.21 6.64
N ARG A 25 5.47 -19.90 6.33
CA ARG A 25 5.28 -21.30 6.74
C ARG A 25 4.77 -22.09 5.55
N ARG A 26 5.24 -23.34 5.43
CA ARG A 26 4.86 -24.24 4.33
C ARG A 26 5.07 -23.62 2.94
N ARG A 27 6.15 -22.84 2.75
CA ARG A 27 6.47 -22.11 1.50
C ARG A 27 5.40 -21.12 1.05
N GLN A 28 4.58 -20.64 2.00
CA GLN A 28 3.62 -19.58 1.76
C GLN A 28 4.02 -18.35 2.56
N LEU A 29 4.30 -17.28 1.82
CA LEU A 29 4.41 -15.93 2.35
C LEU A 29 3.08 -15.21 2.06
N GLY A 30 2.49 -14.62 3.10
CA GLY A 30 1.21 -13.94 3.00
C GLY A 30 1.29 -12.60 2.27
N ASP A 31 0.15 -12.12 1.81
CA ASP A 31 0.01 -10.81 1.19
C ASP A 31 -0.43 -9.77 2.23
N GLY A 32 0.07 -8.55 2.10
CA GLY A 32 -0.25 -7.46 3.00
C GLY A 32 -0.09 -6.10 2.32
N GLY A 33 -0.74 -5.08 2.86
CA GLY A 33 -0.66 -3.74 2.30
C GLY A 33 -1.39 -2.69 3.12
N ILE A 34 -1.32 -1.47 2.62
CA ILE A 34 -1.99 -0.30 3.19
C ILE A 34 -2.92 0.32 2.15
N PHE A 35 -3.96 0.98 2.64
CA PHE A 35 -4.91 1.74 1.83
C PHE A 35 -4.82 3.24 2.16
N ALA A 36 -4.91 4.07 1.11
CA ALA A 36 -5.12 5.50 1.21
C ALA A 36 -6.02 5.95 0.07
N GLN A 37 -7.08 6.71 0.38
CA GLN A 37 -8.05 7.24 -0.58
C GLN A 37 -8.53 6.18 -1.59
N ARG A 38 -8.86 4.98 -1.07
CA ARG A 38 -9.26 3.76 -1.81
C ARG A 38 -8.16 3.08 -2.64
N TYR A 39 -7.01 3.72 -2.88
CA TYR A 39 -5.85 3.05 -3.47
C TYR A 39 -5.21 2.12 -2.45
N GLY A 40 -4.82 0.93 -2.89
CA GLY A 40 -4.05 -0.03 -2.12
C GLY A 40 -2.63 -0.15 -2.64
N LEU A 41 -1.66 -0.12 -1.72
CA LEU A 41 -0.29 -0.55 -1.95
C LEU A 41 -0.10 -1.92 -1.30
N VAL A 42 -0.05 -2.97 -2.11
CA VAL A 42 -0.07 -4.37 -1.62
C VAL A 42 1.19 -5.09 -2.07
N LEU A 43 1.89 -5.71 -1.12
CA LEU A 43 2.97 -6.65 -1.38
C LEU A 43 2.38 -8.05 -1.48
N PHE A 44 2.73 -8.72 -2.57
CA PHE A 44 2.39 -10.12 -2.79
C PHE A 44 3.56 -11.01 -2.37
N GLY A 45 3.33 -11.81 -1.33
CA GLY A 45 4.26 -12.75 -0.74
C GLY A 45 4.88 -13.69 -1.76
N ASN A 46 4.06 -14.62 -2.24
CA ASN A 46 4.48 -15.62 -3.22
C ASN A 46 4.73 -15.02 -4.62
N GLY A 47 4.09 -13.89 -4.91
CA GLY A 47 4.24 -13.18 -6.18
C GLY A 47 5.51 -12.34 -6.31
N GLN A 48 6.21 -12.08 -5.19
CA GLN A 48 7.45 -11.28 -5.11
C GLN A 48 7.33 -9.96 -5.89
N ARG A 49 6.24 -9.24 -5.64
CA ARG A 49 5.89 -7.99 -6.33
C ARG A 49 5.09 -7.07 -5.41
N VAL A 50 5.09 -5.79 -5.76
CA VAL A 50 4.20 -4.80 -5.19
C VAL A 50 3.22 -4.34 -6.27
N GLU A 51 1.98 -4.10 -5.88
CA GLU A 51 0.94 -3.52 -6.75
C GLU A 51 0.37 -2.26 -6.11
N LEU A 52 0.24 -1.21 -6.92
CA LEU A 52 -0.57 -0.04 -6.64
C LEU A 52 -1.86 -0.13 -7.45
N GLN A 53 -3.00 -0.23 -6.76
CA GLN A 53 -4.29 -0.54 -7.40
C GLN A 53 -5.46 0.25 -6.77
N PRO A 54 -6.43 0.72 -7.56
CA PRO A 54 -7.64 1.36 -7.02
C PRO A 54 -8.62 0.37 -6.39
N TRP A 55 -8.73 -0.85 -6.92
CA TRP A 55 -9.50 -1.96 -6.34
C TRP A 55 -9.09 -3.28 -6.99
N GLN A 56 -9.38 -4.43 -6.38
CA GLN A 56 -9.22 -5.75 -7.03
C GLN A 56 -10.55 -6.28 -7.54
N PRO A 57 -10.64 -6.80 -8.78
CA PRO A 57 -9.54 -7.26 -9.65
C PRO A 57 -9.18 -6.31 -10.83
N GLU A 58 -9.15 -4.99 -10.64
CA GLU A 58 -8.77 -4.06 -11.73
C GLU A 58 -7.33 -4.31 -12.20
N THR A 59 -7.15 -4.46 -13.52
CA THR A 59 -5.83 -4.71 -14.12
C THR A 59 -5.33 -3.54 -14.97
N LYS A 60 -6.23 -2.78 -15.62
CA LYS A 60 -5.83 -1.69 -16.51
C LYS A 60 -5.22 -0.52 -15.74
N ARG A 61 -5.69 -0.33 -14.50
CA ARG A 61 -5.27 0.78 -13.65
C ARG A 61 -4.25 0.39 -12.58
N THR A 62 -3.80 -0.84 -12.59
CA THR A 62 -2.84 -1.36 -11.61
C THR A 62 -1.43 -1.17 -12.13
N VAL A 63 -0.55 -0.64 -11.27
CA VAL A 63 0.89 -0.52 -11.55
C VAL A 63 1.62 -1.54 -10.69
N THR A 64 2.47 -2.33 -11.32
CA THR A 64 3.18 -3.43 -10.68
C THR A 64 4.68 -3.22 -10.79
N ALA A 65 5.40 -3.47 -9.70
CA ALA A 65 6.86 -3.52 -9.70
C ALA A 65 7.34 -4.82 -9.04
N LYS A 66 8.48 -5.35 -9.50
CA LYS A 66 9.13 -6.47 -8.81
C LYS A 66 9.63 -6.01 -7.46
N PHE A 67 9.38 -6.79 -6.42
CA PHE A 67 9.85 -6.50 -5.07
C PHE A 67 10.12 -7.79 -4.32
N SER A 68 11.40 -8.08 -4.12
CA SER A 68 11.84 -9.33 -3.48
C SER A 68 11.90 -9.17 -1.97
N TRP A 69 10.74 -9.26 -1.32
CA TRP A 69 10.67 -9.15 0.13
C TRP A 69 10.88 -10.48 0.83
N GLN A 70 11.60 -10.40 1.94
CA GLN A 70 12.04 -11.54 2.73
C GLN A 70 11.03 -11.84 3.84
N LYS A 71 10.86 -13.13 4.14
CA LYS A 71 10.10 -13.57 5.31
C LYS A 71 10.69 -13.02 6.61
N ASP A 72 9.86 -12.92 7.64
CA ASP A 72 10.26 -12.53 8.99
C ASP A 72 11.05 -11.20 9.03
N THR A 73 10.85 -10.37 8.01
CA THR A 73 11.55 -9.10 7.81
C THR A 73 10.54 -7.98 7.78
N TRP A 74 10.81 -6.93 8.56
CA TRP A 74 9.99 -5.74 8.60
C TRP A 74 10.32 -4.83 7.43
N TYR A 75 9.30 -4.41 6.70
CA TYR A 75 9.36 -3.44 5.62
C TYR A 75 8.52 -2.23 6.00
N ARG A 76 9.00 -1.03 5.67
CA ARG A 76 8.20 0.18 5.72
C ARG A 76 7.50 0.38 4.39
N LEU A 77 6.19 0.56 4.45
CA LEU A 77 5.33 0.94 3.34
C LEU A 77 4.97 2.41 3.50
N LYS A 78 4.93 3.13 2.37
CA LYS A 78 4.45 4.51 2.29
C LYS A 78 3.59 4.67 1.05
N LEU A 79 2.35 5.09 1.24
CA LEU A 79 1.40 5.37 0.17
C LEU A 79 0.90 6.81 0.32
N ARG A 80 1.25 7.66 -0.65
CA ARG A 80 0.77 9.04 -0.75
C ARG A 80 -0.27 9.12 -1.85
N VAL A 81 -1.44 9.69 -1.53
CA VAL A 81 -2.48 9.97 -2.53
C VAL A 81 -2.89 11.42 -2.45
N GLU A 82 -2.99 12.08 -3.60
CA GLU A 82 -3.36 13.49 -3.72
C GLU A 82 -4.30 13.73 -4.92
N ASN A 83 -5.26 14.59 -4.73
CA ASN A 83 -6.15 15.10 -5.76
C ASN A 83 -5.41 16.12 -6.62
N LEU A 84 -5.57 16.02 -7.93
CA LEU A 84 -4.94 16.92 -8.90
C LEU A 84 -5.94 17.97 -9.40
N PRO A 85 -5.44 19.15 -9.84
CA PRO A 85 -6.22 20.05 -10.67
C PRO A 85 -6.80 19.30 -11.88
N GLY A 86 -8.07 19.55 -12.21
CA GLY A 86 -8.76 18.85 -13.31
C GLY A 86 -9.44 17.54 -12.90
N GLY A 87 -9.44 17.19 -11.60
CA GLY A 87 -10.27 16.11 -11.06
C GLY A 87 -9.63 14.71 -11.09
N GLY A 88 -8.39 14.59 -11.55
CA GLY A 88 -7.61 13.35 -11.45
C GLY A 88 -7.03 13.14 -10.05
N VAL A 89 -6.45 11.95 -9.84
CA VAL A 89 -5.81 11.57 -8.58
C VAL A 89 -4.42 10.99 -8.87
N ARG A 90 -3.42 11.38 -8.08
CA ARG A 90 -2.09 10.79 -8.14
C ARG A 90 -1.85 9.94 -6.90
N ALA A 91 -1.51 8.67 -7.12
CA ALA A 91 -1.14 7.73 -6.08
C ALA A 91 0.31 7.27 -6.28
N ARG A 92 1.09 7.26 -5.20
CA ARG A 92 2.52 6.95 -5.22
C ARG A 92 2.90 6.07 -4.04
N GLY A 93 3.62 4.99 -4.33
CA GLY A 93 3.99 3.96 -3.36
C GLY A 93 5.49 3.76 -3.25
N LYS A 94 5.99 3.60 -2.03
CA LYS A 94 7.35 3.17 -1.71
C LYS A 94 7.29 1.99 -0.73
N VAL A 95 8.27 1.11 -0.88
CA VAL A 95 8.49 -0.01 0.04
C VAL A 95 10.00 -0.19 0.20
N TRP A 96 10.48 -0.27 1.44
CA TRP A 96 11.89 -0.50 1.75
C TRP A 96 12.05 -1.22 3.09
N LYS A 97 13.22 -1.79 3.36
CA LYS A 97 13.44 -2.53 4.61
C LYS A 97 13.43 -1.56 5.80
N ARG A 98 12.80 -1.95 6.90
CA ARG A 98 12.74 -1.11 8.10
C ARG A 98 14.15 -0.86 8.63
N GLY A 99 14.48 0.40 8.89
CA GLY A 99 15.80 0.86 9.34
C GLY A 99 16.73 1.31 8.22
N GLU A 100 16.39 1.03 6.95
CA GLU A 100 17.08 1.62 5.80
C GLU A 100 16.49 3.02 5.50
N PRO A 101 17.28 3.92 4.87
CA PRO A 101 16.79 5.23 4.47
C PRO A 101 15.62 5.11 3.47
N GLU A 102 14.67 6.04 3.55
CA GLU A 102 13.59 6.13 2.57
C GLU A 102 14.18 6.35 1.16
N PRO A 103 13.87 5.51 0.16
CA PRO A 103 14.33 5.71 -1.20
C PRO A 103 13.82 7.04 -1.76
N GLU A 104 14.64 7.76 -2.53
CA GLU A 104 14.21 9.00 -3.18
C GLU A 104 13.11 8.75 -4.21
N ALA A 105 13.33 7.75 -5.08
CA ALA A 105 12.41 7.38 -6.16
C ALA A 105 11.14 6.69 -5.64
N TRP A 106 10.01 6.96 -6.30
CA TRP A 106 8.79 6.19 -6.11
C TRP A 106 8.91 4.85 -6.81
N LEU A 107 8.62 3.76 -6.08
CA LEU A 107 8.68 2.40 -6.63
C LEU A 107 7.54 2.15 -7.62
N VAL A 108 6.36 2.69 -7.31
CA VAL A 108 5.17 2.65 -8.15
C VAL A 108 4.47 4.00 -8.11
N GLU A 109 4.01 4.48 -9.26
CA GLU A 109 3.30 5.76 -9.39
C GLU A 109 2.23 5.65 -10.45
N ARG A 110 1.08 6.28 -10.21
CA ARG A 110 0.01 6.41 -11.17
C ARG A 110 -0.72 7.74 -11.03
N THR A 111 -1.09 8.32 -12.18
CA THR A 111 -2.15 9.33 -12.25
C THR A 111 -3.40 8.70 -12.86
N ASP A 112 -4.52 8.77 -12.15
CA ASP A 112 -5.83 8.26 -12.56
C ASP A 112 -6.78 9.41 -12.88
N PRO A 113 -7.20 9.60 -14.15
CA PRO A 113 -8.13 10.67 -14.52
C PRO A 113 -9.55 10.45 -13.97
N LEU A 114 -9.88 9.23 -13.56
CA LEU A 114 -11.18 8.85 -12.97
C LEU A 114 -10.97 8.34 -11.54
N GLY A 115 -9.96 8.89 -10.85
CA GLY A 115 -9.57 8.46 -9.53
C GLY A 115 -10.58 8.85 -8.45
N GLU A 116 -10.63 8.03 -7.40
CA GLU A 116 -11.45 8.31 -6.24
C GLU A 116 -10.81 9.40 -5.39
N ARG A 117 -11.59 10.45 -5.09
CA ARG A 117 -11.09 11.69 -4.47
C ARG A 117 -11.12 11.70 -2.95
N GLU A 118 -11.74 10.69 -2.35
CA GLU A 118 -11.89 10.51 -0.91
C GLU A 118 -11.89 9.02 -0.54
N GLY A 119 -11.48 8.71 0.69
CA GLY A 119 -11.58 7.37 1.25
C GLY A 119 -10.86 7.23 2.58
N SER A 120 -11.23 6.19 3.33
CA SER A 120 -10.58 5.90 4.61
C SER A 120 -9.19 5.29 4.43
N PRO A 121 -8.22 5.61 5.31
CA PRO A 121 -7.00 4.83 5.44
C PRO A 121 -7.32 3.41 5.91
N GLY A 122 -6.44 2.46 5.63
CA GLY A 122 -6.67 1.09 6.06
C GLY A 122 -5.46 0.19 5.91
N ILE A 123 -5.61 -1.05 6.37
CA ILE A 123 -4.66 -2.15 6.18
C ILE A 123 -5.34 -3.32 5.46
N PHE A 124 -4.51 -4.11 4.79
CA PHE A 124 -4.91 -5.28 4.04
C PHE A 124 -4.21 -6.53 4.57
N GLY A 125 -4.87 -7.68 4.58
CA GLY A 125 -4.16 -8.93 4.85
C GLY A 125 -4.79 -10.11 4.13
N ASP A 126 -3.97 -10.88 3.44
CA ASP A 126 -4.34 -12.20 2.96
C ASP A 126 -3.22 -13.19 3.21
N ALA A 127 -3.19 -13.70 4.44
CA ALA A 127 -2.09 -14.52 4.92
C ALA A 127 -2.65 -15.64 5.79
N GLN A 128 -2.45 -16.89 5.35
CA GLN A 128 -2.84 -18.08 6.12
C GLN A 128 -2.12 -18.13 7.49
N PHE A 129 -0.89 -17.62 7.56
CA PHE A 129 -0.05 -17.64 8.77
C PHE A 129 0.13 -16.25 9.40
N GLY A 130 -0.72 -15.30 9.02
CA GLY A 130 -0.75 -13.95 9.57
C GLY A 130 0.11 -12.94 8.81
N VAL A 131 -0.22 -11.67 9.00
CA VAL A 131 0.57 -10.50 8.63
C VAL A 131 0.53 -9.56 9.83
N TYR A 132 1.66 -8.97 10.16
CA TYR A 132 1.83 -8.11 11.33
C TYR A 132 2.06 -6.68 10.87
N TYR A 133 1.45 -5.74 11.59
CA TYR A 133 1.56 -4.31 11.35
C TYR A 133 2.07 -3.61 12.60
N ASP A 134 2.91 -2.60 12.41
CA ASP A 134 3.42 -1.74 13.48
C ASP A 134 3.59 -0.31 12.95
N ASN A 135 3.66 0.68 13.85
CA ASN A 135 3.94 2.08 13.55
C ASN A 135 3.03 2.67 12.45
N LEU A 136 1.74 2.34 12.46
CA LEU A 136 0.76 2.91 11.54
C LEU A 136 0.63 4.42 11.77
N LYS A 137 0.74 5.19 10.69
CA LYS A 137 0.65 6.64 10.70
C LYS A 137 -0.16 7.12 9.52
N VAL A 138 -1.06 8.07 9.77
CA VAL A 138 -1.83 8.78 8.76
C VAL A 138 -1.54 10.27 8.91
N THR A 139 -1.09 10.93 7.85
CA THR A 139 -0.77 12.36 7.87
C THR A 139 -1.29 13.05 6.63
N ALA A 140 -1.91 14.22 6.80
CA ALA A 140 -2.24 15.11 5.70
C ALA A 140 -0.99 15.41 4.86
N ASN A 141 -1.18 15.47 3.54
CA ASN A 141 -0.11 15.86 2.63
C ASN A 141 0.28 17.32 2.88
N ARG A 142 1.58 17.57 2.78
CA ARG A 142 2.15 18.91 2.66
C ARG A 142 2.71 19.08 1.25
#